data_AF-A0A9D1MHE3-F1
#
_entry.id   AF-A0A9D1MHE3-F1
#
_cell.length_a   1.000
_cell.length_b   1.000
_cell.length_c   1.000
_cell.angle_alpha   90.00
_cell.angle_beta   90.00
_cell.angle_gamma   90.00
#
_symmetry.space_group_name_H-M   'P 1'
#
loop_
_entity.id
_entity.type
_entity.pdbx_description
1 polymer ?
#
loop_
_entity_poly.entity_id
_entity_poly.type
_entity_poly.pdbx_seq_one_letter_code
_entity_poly.pdbx_strand_id
1 'polypeptide(L)'
;MENNTERVVKVPKILLPKKGIDMEKWATIACDQFTSTPEYWERLVAFVGDSPSTLKLTCPEIYLSRDVSGEVKKVQAEMRKYLDEGIFDEREGFVLVERQVGNDYRIGLMAAIDLDAYDWHRVRTPIRATEDTLMERLPVRIAIRKGAEIEAPHAIILMDDREKDIIEPLYAARDGFEKLYDFELNMGGGHIRGWLVPRQREQEILDKIAALNTPELQIEKYGSDAGIMLAVGDGNHSVATAKVCYEELKQSLTGEQQKTCPERYMLVELVNLHGGGMEFSPIHRYFKVRDDEFVAKLKASLYGDGRLKIMYKGGEEYIKCPENAGTAITEIQRLVEAYIKETGAEIDYVHDVIHLKECVDKSDGMGIVMPAFSRSDLFGYVVNVGNLPKKAFSIGEAEQKRYYLECRKIK
;
A
#
# COMPACT_ATOMS: atom_id res chain seq x y z
N MET A 1 -8.72 23.15 -28.94
CA MET A 1 -7.38 22.57 -28.70
C MET A 1 -7.55 21.58 -27.57
N GLU A 2 -7.73 20.30 -27.91
CA GLU A 2 -7.74 19.22 -26.91
C GLU A 2 -6.34 19.16 -26.31
N ASN A 3 -6.18 19.65 -25.07
CA ASN A 3 -4.96 19.46 -24.29
C ASN A 3 -4.85 17.97 -23.96
N ASN A 4 -4.26 17.20 -24.87
CA ASN A 4 -3.84 15.82 -24.65
C ASN A 4 -2.51 15.80 -23.88
N THR A 5 -2.46 16.52 -22.76
CA THR A 5 -1.40 16.33 -21.77
C THR A 5 -1.79 15.08 -21.00
N GLU A 6 -1.08 13.98 -21.23
CA GLU A 6 -1.31 12.71 -20.50
C GLU A 6 -1.21 13.00 -18.99
N ARG A 7 -2.34 12.86 -18.28
CA ARG A 7 -2.42 13.18 -16.86
C ARG A 7 -1.94 12.00 -16.03
N VAL A 8 -1.11 12.28 -15.03
CA VAL A 8 -0.61 11.33 -14.02
C VAL A 8 -1.75 10.63 -13.28
N VAL A 9 -2.89 11.32 -13.10
CA VAL A 9 -4.12 10.80 -12.50
C VAL A 9 -5.28 10.93 -13.50
N LYS A 10 -6.16 9.92 -13.53
CA LYS A 10 -7.38 9.89 -14.34
C LYS A 10 -8.61 9.53 -13.51
N VAL A 11 -9.76 9.99 -14.00
CA VAL A 11 -11.08 9.54 -13.53
C VAL A 11 -11.22 8.04 -13.87
N PRO A 12 -11.45 7.16 -12.89
CA PRO A 12 -11.55 5.73 -13.14
C PRO A 12 -12.97 5.32 -13.58
N LYS A 13 -13.04 4.15 -14.23
CA LYS A 13 -14.27 3.35 -14.33
C LYS A 13 -14.18 2.25 -13.29
N ILE A 14 -15.04 2.32 -12.29
CA ILE A 14 -15.07 1.44 -11.13
C ILE A 14 -16.22 0.45 -11.29
N LEU A 15 -15.95 -0.80 -10.96
CA LEU A 15 -16.93 -1.85 -10.79
C LEU A 15 -17.23 -2.01 -9.31
N LEU A 16 -18.50 -1.93 -8.96
CA LEU A 16 -19.04 -2.25 -7.64
C LEU A 16 -20.02 -3.42 -7.76
N PRO A 17 -20.16 -4.27 -6.72
CA PRO A 17 -21.19 -5.29 -6.70
C PRO A 17 -22.59 -4.68 -6.87
N LYS A 18 -23.44 -5.35 -7.65
CA LYS A 18 -24.86 -5.00 -7.77
C LYS A 18 -25.56 -5.04 -6.43
N LYS A 19 -26.60 -4.20 -6.31
CA LYS A 19 -27.54 -4.25 -5.19
C LYS A 19 -28.04 -5.68 -4.96
N GLY A 20 -27.96 -6.14 -3.71
CA GLY A 20 -28.34 -7.50 -3.31
C GLY A 20 -27.15 -8.44 -3.09
N ILE A 21 -25.94 -8.07 -3.51
CA ILE A 21 -24.72 -8.75 -3.08
C ILE A 21 -24.33 -8.25 -1.69
N ASP A 22 -24.03 -9.20 -0.81
CA ASP A 22 -23.61 -8.93 0.55
C ASP A 22 -22.23 -8.26 0.54
N MET A 23 -22.19 -6.97 0.90
CA MET A 23 -20.97 -6.17 0.89
C MET A 23 -19.98 -6.58 1.99
N GLU A 24 -20.47 -7.10 3.12
CA GLU A 24 -19.60 -7.58 4.20
C GLU A 24 -18.83 -8.83 3.77
N LYS A 25 -19.47 -9.73 3.01
CA LYS A 25 -18.80 -10.89 2.40
C LYS A 25 -18.01 -10.53 1.15
N TRP A 26 -18.43 -9.48 0.44
CA TRP A 26 -17.74 -9.03 -0.76
C TRP A 26 -16.31 -8.57 -0.44
N ALA A 27 -16.17 -7.69 0.53
CA ALA A 27 -14.90 -7.05 0.84
C ALA A 27 -13.91 -8.03 1.49
N THR A 28 -12.63 -7.97 1.12
CA THR A 28 -11.58 -8.83 1.69
C THR A 28 -10.35 -8.01 1.98
N ILE A 29 -9.72 -8.20 3.14
CA ILE A 29 -8.49 -7.48 3.48
C ILE A 29 -7.36 -7.78 2.48
N ALA A 30 -6.41 -6.84 2.33
CA ALA A 30 -5.23 -7.01 1.50
C ALA A 30 -4.52 -8.35 1.74
N CYS A 31 -4.14 -9.03 0.65
CA CYS A 31 -3.64 -10.41 0.68
C CYS A 31 -2.26 -10.58 1.31
N ASP A 32 -1.53 -9.49 1.50
CA ASP A 32 -0.23 -9.45 2.18
C ASP A 32 -0.34 -9.19 3.68
N GLN A 33 -1.56 -9.22 4.23
CA GLN A 33 -1.83 -9.17 5.67
C GLN A 33 -2.09 -10.58 6.22
N PHE A 34 -1.92 -10.76 7.53
CA PHE A 34 -2.14 -12.04 8.23
C PHE A 34 -1.43 -13.23 7.56
N THR A 35 -0.23 -13.02 7.03
CA THR A 35 0.52 -14.02 6.25
C THR A 35 1.06 -15.18 7.10
N SER A 36 1.01 -15.05 8.42
CA SER A 36 1.40 -16.08 9.40
C SER A 36 0.24 -16.51 10.30
N THR A 37 -1.01 -16.21 9.93
CA THR A 37 -2.21 -16.51 10.73
C THR A 37 -3.23 -17.31 9.91
N PRO A 38 -3.03 -18.62 9.71
CA PRO A 38 -3.95 -19.47 8.93
C PRO A 38 -5.40 -19.40 9.41
N GLU A 39 -5.63 -19.31 10.72
CA GLU A 39 -6.95 -19.30 11.35
C GLU A 39 -7.77 -18.06 10.96
N TYR A 40 -7.10 -16.95 10.63
CA TYR A 40 -7.77 -15.77 10.07
C TYR A 40 -8.41 -16.11 8.72
N TRP A 41 -7.63 -16.68 7.82
CA TRP A 41 -8.07 -17.00 6.46
C TRP A 41 -9.10 -18.13 6.44
N GLU A 42 -8.96 -19.15 7.29
CA GLU A 42 -9.95 -20.22 7.43
C GLU A 42 -11.31 -19.69 7.88
N ARG A 43 -11.33 -18.79 8.89
CA ARG A 43 -12.56 -18.13 9.33
C ARG A 43 -13.17 -17.26 8.24
N LEU A 44 -12.34 -16.54 7.46
CA LEU A 44 -12.83 -15.69 6.38
C LEU A 44 -13.43 -16.52 5.24
N VAL A 45 -12.78 -17.61 4.85
CA VAL A 45 -13.31 -18.56 3.87
C VAL A 45 -14.65 -19.14 4.33
N ALA A 46 -14.76 -19.54 5.60
CA ALA A 46 -16.00 -20.05 6.17
C ALA A 46 -17.12 -18.99 6.22
N PHE A 47 -16.78 -17.75 6.55
CA PHE A 47 -17.73 -16.62 6.59
C PHE A 47 -18.26 -16.26 5.19
N VAL A 48 -17.36 -16.18 4.20
CA VAL A 48 -17.71 -15.86 2.80
C VAL A 48 -18.54 -16.99 2.19
N GLY A 49 -18.12 -18.25 2.37
CA GLY A 49 -18.79 -19.41 1.78
C GLY A 49 -18.96 -19.28 0.26
N ASP A 50 -20.16 -19.58 -0.23
CA ASP A 50 -20.47 -19.55 -1.67
C ASP A 50 -20.79 -18.16 -2.22
N SER A 51 -20.90 -17.13 -1.37
CA SER A 51 -21.22 -15.76 -1.79
C SER A 51 -20.15 -15.16 -2.72
N PRO A 52 -20.52 -14.26 -3.65
CA PRO A 52 -19.56 -13.48 -4.41
C PRO A 52 -18.65 -12.67 -3.48
N SER A 53 -17.35 -12.67 -3.76
CA SER A 53 -16.34 -12.00 -2.92
C SER A 53 -15.05 -11.71 -3.67
N THR A 54 -14.37 -10.62 -3.28
CA THR A 54 -13.00 -10.30 -3.73
C THR A 54 -11.98 -11.31 -3.19
N LEU A 55 -12.30 -12.08 -2.14
CA LEU A 55 -11.49 -13.23 -1.71
C LEU A 55 -11.27 -14.21 -2.87
N LYS A 56 -12.29 -14.42 -3.70
CA LYS A 56 -12.23 -15.32 -4.85
C LYS A 56 -11.55 -14.71 -6.08
N LEU A 57 -11.27 -13.40 -6.03
CA LEU A 57 -10.55 -12.64 -7.05
C LEU A 57 -9.08 -12.40 -6.68
N THR A 58 -8.61 -12.94 -5.56
CA THR A 58 -7.29 -12.69 -5.02
C THR A 58 -6.62 -13.99 -4.59
N CYS A 59 -5.30 -13.93 -4.35
CA CYS A 59 -4.52 -15.06 -3.87
C CYS A 59 -3.73 -14.61 -2.63
N PRO A 60 -4.21 -14.93 -1.41
CA PRO A 60 -3.53 -14.57 -0.16
C PRO A 60 -2.07 -15.02 -0.10
N GLU A 61 -1.18 -14.15 0.41
CA GLU A 61 0.26 -14.40 0.43
C GLU A 61 0.65 -15.64 1.25
N ILE A 62 -0.18 -16.02 2.23
CA ILE A 62 0.00 -17.23 3.05
C ILE A 62 0.04 -18.51 2.21
N TYR A 63 -0.57 -18.52 1.03
CA TYR A 63 -0.58 -19.68 0.14
C TYR A 63 0.58 -19.69 -0.87
N LEU A 64 1.44 -18.66 -0.90
CA LEU A 64 2.51 -18.53 -1.90
C LEU A 64 3.73 -19.42 -1.64
N SER A 65 3.79 -20.07 -0.49
CA SER A 65 4.85 -21.03 -0.15
C SER A 65 4.74 -22.37 -0.91
N ARG A 66 3.63 -22.62 -1.60
CA ARG A 66 3.41 -23.78 -2.47
C ARG A 66 3.25 -23.39 -3.93
N ASP A 67 3.18 -24.38 -4.83
CA ASP A 67 2.73 -24.13 -6.19
C ASP A 67 1.27 -23.66 -6.18
N VAL A 68 1.05 -22.45 -6.71
CA VAL A 68 -0.25 -21.77 -6.78
C VAL A 68 -0.78 -21.65 -8.21
N SER A 69 -0.17 -22.35 -9.18
CA SER A 69 -0.57 -22.27 -10.59
C SER A 69 -2.05 -22.64 -10.82
N GLY A 70 -2.58 -23.58 -10.02
CA GLY A 70 -4.00 -23.95 -10.03
C GLY A 70 -4.91 -22.83 -9.50
N GLU A 71 -4.52 -22.21 -8.38
CA GLU A 71 -5.20 -21.08 -7.74
C GLU A 71 -5.23 -19.86 -8.66
N VAL A 72 -4.12 -19.55 -9.33
CA VAL A 72 -4.05 -18.46 -10.32
C VAL A 72 -5.11 -18.65 -11.41
N LYS A 73 -5.22 -19.87 -11.97
CA LYS A 73 -6.22 -20.18 -13.00
C LYS A 73 -7.65 -20.06 -12.46
N LYS A 74 -7.90 -20.50 -11.21
CA LYS A 74 -9.21 -20.38 -10.56
C LYS A 74 -9.60 -18.92 -10.36
N VAL A 75 -8.68 -18.09 -9.84
CA VAL A 75 -8.91 -16.64 -9.66
C VAL A 75 -9.27 -15.98 -10.99
N GLN A 76 -8.51 -16.26 -12.05
CA GLN A 76 -8.79 -15.71 -13.38
C GLN A 76 -10.12 -16.20 -13.96
N ALA A 77 -10.48 -17.46 -13.71
CA ALA A 77 -11.77 -18.01 -14.12
C ALA A 77 -12.93 -17.36 -13.36
N GLU A 78 -12.78 -17.10 -12.05
CA GLU A 78 -13.81 -16.44 -11.25
C GLU A 78 -14.00 -14.98 -11.68
N MET A 79 -12.92 -14.26 -12.02
CA MET A 79 -13.01 -12.91 -12.61
C MET A 79 -13.89 -12.91 -13.87
N ARG A 80 -13.64 -13.84 -14.81
CA ARG A 80 -14.45 -13.97 -16.04
C ARG A 80 -15.90 -14.31 -15.70
N LYS A 81 -16.11 -15.30 -14.82
CA LYS A 81 -17.44 -15.71 -14.38
C LYS A 81 -18.24 -14.53 -13.81
N TYR A 82 -17.66 -13.72 -12.94
CA TYR A 82 -18.35 -12.55 -12.37
C TYR A 82 -18.72 -11.50 -13.43
N LEU A 83 -17.86 -11.31 -14.44
CA LEU A 83 -18.18 -10.43 -15.58
C LEU A 83 -19.33 -11.01 -16.42
N ASP A 84 -19.28 -12.30 -16.74
CA ASP A 84 -20.27 -13.00 -17.56
C ASP A 84 -21.65 -13.08 -16.89
N GLU A 85 -21.66 -13.32 -15.57
CA GLU A 85 -22.88 -13.27 -14.73
C GLU A 85 -23.40 -11.84 -14.52
N GLY A 86 -22.60 -10.83 -14.89
CA GLY A 86 -22.99 -9.44 -14.83
C GLY A 86 -23.26 -8.95 -13.41
N ILE A 87 -22.45 -9.39 -12.43
CA ILE A 87 -22.69 -9.08 -11.01
C ILE A 87 -22.26 -7.66 -10.60
N PHE A 88 -21.71 -6.89 -11.53
CA PHE A 88 -21.19 -5.55 -11.28
C PHE A 88 -22.08 -4.44 -11.85
N ASP A 89 -22.15 -3.33 -11.12
CA ASP A 89 -22.56 -2.02 -11.63
C ASP A 89 -21.28 -1.20 -11.93
N GLU A 90 -21.20 -0.67 -13.15
CA GLU A 90 -20.07 0.17 -13.59
C GLU A 90 -20.39 1.65 -13.33
N ARG A 91 -19.46 2.35 -12.66
CA ARG A 91 -19.54 3.77 -12.32
C ARG A 91 -18.30 4.48 -12.80
N GLU A 92 -18.48 5.56 -13.55
CA GLU A 92 -17.38 6.43 -13.97
C GLU A 92 -17.36 7.66 -13.06
N GLY A 93 -16.22 7.92 -12.42
CA GLY A 93 -16.04 9.00 -11.48
C GLY A 93 -15.04 8.65 -10.38
N PHE A 94 -14.54 9.66 -9.67
CA PHE A 94 -13.82 9.41 -8.43
C PHE A 94 -14.79 8.93 -7.34
N VAL A 95 -14.32 8.03 -6.46
CA VAL A 95 -15.08 7.64 -5.26
C VAL A 95 -14.36 8.18 -4.05
N LEU A 96 -15.01 9.08 -3.32
CA LEU A 96 -14.55 9.53 -2.02
C LEU A 96 -14.81 8.40 -1.02
N VAL A 97 -13.78 7.98 -0.29
CA VAL A 97 -13.85 6.86 0.66
C VAL A 97 -13.58 7.39 2.06
N GLU A 98 -14.42 7.02 3.00
CA GLU A 98 -14.19 7.18 4.44
C GLU A 98 -14.05 5.79 5.04
N ARG A 99 -12.95 5.54 5.75
CA ARG A 99 -12.70 4.29 6.46
C ARG A 99 -12.43 4.57 7.92
N GLN A 100 -13.12 3.86 8.80
CA GLN A 100 -12.79 3.87 10.22
C GLN A 100 -11.44 3.19 10.45
N VAL A 101 -10.56 3.86 11.20
CA VAL A 101 -9.22 3.40 11.56
C VAL A 101 -9.08 3.63 13.06
N GLY A 102 -9.34 2.58 13.85
CA GLY A 102 -9.42 2.70 15.30
C GLY A 102 -10.55 3.66 15.72
N ASN A 103 -10.17 4.74 16.41
CA ASN A 103 -11.10 5.79 16.85
C ASN A 103 -11.17 6.99 15.89
N ASP A 104 -10.44 6.97 14.78
CA ASP A 104 -10.38 8.05 13.78
C ASP A 104 -10.86 7.54 12.40
N TYR A 105 -10.84 8.42 11.41
CA TYR A 105 -11.21 8.11 10.03
C TYR A 105 -10.12 8.51 9.06
N ARG A 106 -9.77 7.59 8.15
CA ARG A 106 -8.95 7.88 6.98
C ARG A 106 -9.85 8.19 5.80
N ILE A 107 -9.59 9.33 5.16
CA ILE A 107 -10.32 9.77 3.97
C ILE A 107 -9.42 9.60 2.74
N GLY A 108 -9.94 8.90 1.73
CA GLY A 108 -9.24 8.62 0.49
C GLY A 108 -10.09 8.95 -0.74
N LEU A 109 -9.46 8.92 -1.91
CA LEU A 109 -10.09 9.13 -3.20
C LEU A 109 -9.69 8.02 -4.17
N MET A 110 -10.63 7.18 -4.58
CA MET A 110 -10.40 6.18 -5.61
C MET A 110 -10.15 6.85 -6.94
N ALA A 111 -8.97 6.63 -7.51
CA ALA A 111 -8.52 7.20 -8.78
C ALA A 111 -7.71 6.18 -9.59
N ALA A 112 -7.47 6.48 -10.85
CA ALA A 112 -6.54 5.72 -11.68
C ALA A 112 -5.21 6.49 -11.82
N ILE A 113 -4.08 5.85 -11.56
CA ILE A 113 -2.75 6.43 -11.82
C ILE A 113 -2.18 5.90 -13.15
N ASP A 114 -1.41 6.74 -13.83
CA ASP A 114 -0.66 6.37 -15.04
C ASP A 114 0.63 5.64 -14.66
N LEU A 115 0.78 4.39 -15.09
CA LEU A 115 1.98 3.61 -14.83
C LEU A 115 3.18 4.15 -15.62
N ASP A 116 3.00 4.91 -16.70
CA ASP A 116 4.11 5.61 -17.36
C ASP A 116 4.72 6.72 -16.48
N ALA A 117 3.97 7.22 -15.49
CA ALA A 117 4.43 8.21 -14.52
C ALA A 117 4.98 7.58 -13.23
N TYR A 118 5.11 6.25 -13.16
CA TYR A 118 5.60 5.52 -11.99
C TYR A 118 6.90 4.78 -12.26
N ASP A 119 7.82 4.85 -11.30
CA ASP A 119 9.04 4.04 -11.25
C ASP A 119 9.41 3.74 -9.78
N TRP A 120 9.85 2.52 -9.50
CA TRP A 120 10.35 2.11 -8.18
C TRP A 120 11.86 2.29 -8.03
N HIS A 121 12.59 2.51 -9.12
CA HIS A 121 14.00 2.90 -9.08
C HIS A 121 14.12 4.36 -8.64
N ARG A 122 15.34 4.73 -8.20
CA ARG A 122 15.65 6.11 -7.76
C ARG A 122 15.82 7.04 -8.97
N VAL A 123 14.73 7.37 -9.63
CA VAL A 123 14.69 8.22 -10.82
C VAL A 123 13.71 9.38 -10.65
N ARG A 124 13.93 10.47 -11.39
CA ARG A 124 13.04 11.63 -11.41
C ARG A 124 11.76 11.28 -12.18
N THR A 125 10.72 10.90 -11.46
CA THR A 125 9.38 10.61 -12.00
C THR A 125 8.27 11.15 -11.07
N PRO A 126 7.04 11.43 -11.57
CA PRO A 126 5.95 11.97 -10.77
C PRO A 126 5.44 11.05 -9.65
N ILE A 127 5.46 9.73 -9.84
CA ILE A 127 5.02 8.75 -8.83
C ILE A 127 6.20 7.87 -8.43
N ARG A 128 6.57 7.88 -7.16
CA ARG A 128 7.75 7.12 -6.66
C ARG A 128 7.37 6.09 -5.62
N ALA A 129 8.14 4.99 -5.57
CA ALA A 129 8.09 4.09 -4.43
C ALA A 129 8.65 4.78 -3.18
N THR A 130 8.09 4.47 -2.00
CA THR A 130 8.64 4.94 -0.72
C THR A 130 9.58 3.92 -0.09
N GLU A 131 9.40 2.63 -0.41
CA GLU A 131 10.20 1.51 0.06
C GLU A 131 10.76 0.71 -1.11
N ASP A 132 11.86 0.01 -0.89
CA ASP A 132 12.41 -0.93 -1.86
C ASP A 132 11.45 -2.08 -2.17
N THR A 133 11.29 -2.39 -3.46
CA THR A 133 10.43 -3.48 -3.95
C THR A 133 11.19 -4.81 -3.94
N LEU A 134 10.58 -5.84 -3.35
CA LEU A 134 11.11 -7.20 -3.36
C LEU A 134 10.77 -7.91 -4.67
N MET A 135 11.78 -8.07 -5.53
CA MET A 135 11.63 -8.67 -6.85
C MET A 135 11.20 -10.14 -6.77
N GLU A 136 11.61 -10.86 -5.72
CA GLU A 136 11.24 -12.25 -5.48
C GLU A 136 9.74 -12.46 -5.22
N ARG A 137 9.00 -11.40 -4.86
CA ARG A 137 7.55 -11.45 -4.61
C ARG A 137 6.70 -11.16 -5.86
N LEU A 138 7.31 -10.69 -6.93
CA LEU A 138 6.60 -10.30 -8.15
C LEU A 138 6.10 -11.48 -9.00
N PRO A 139 6.81 -12.63 -9.16
CA PRO A 139 6.43 -13.65 -10.15
C PRO A 139 5.00 -14.15 -10.04
N VAL A 140 4.51 -14.46 -8.84
CA VAL A 140 3.12 -14.91 -8.66
C VAL A 140 2.13 -13.79 -8.93
N ARG A 141 2.41 -12.58 -8.45
CA ARG A 141 1.55 -11.40 -8.66
C ARG A 141 1.42 -11.08 -10.16
N ILE A 142 2.52 -11.20 -10.89
CA ILE A 142 2.57 -11.07 -12.36
C ILE A 142 1.71 -12.17 -13.01
N ALA A 143 1.86 -13.43 -12.59
CA ALA A 143 1.09 -14.55 -13.14
C ALA A 143 -0.43 -14.36 -12.97
N ILE A 144 -0.86 -13.85 -11.80
CA ILE A 144 -2.27 -13.50 -11.55
C ILE A 144 -2.72 -12.41 -12.52
N ARG A 145 -2.02 -11.26 -12.53
CA ARG A 145 -2.43 -10.09 -13.32
C ARG A 145 -2.41 -10.35 -14.83
N LYS A 146 -1.43 -11.09 -15.37
CA LYS A 146 -1.31 -11.37 -16.81
C LYS A 146 -2.55 -12.04 -17.41
N GLY A 147 -3.32 -12.80 -16.63
CA GLY A 147 -4.57 -13.43 -17.09
C GLY A 147 -5.82 -12.83 -16.44
N ALA A 148 -5.70 -11.72 -15.72
CA ALA A 148 -6.80 -11.09 -15.01
C ALA A 148 -7.60 -10.17 -15.94
N GLU A 149 -8.93 -10.25 -15.87
CA GLU A 149 -9.86 -9.31 -16.54
C GLU A 149 -10.18 -8.11 -15.64
N ILE A 150 -10.06 -8.31 -14.32
CA ILE A 150 -10.39 -7.35 -13.27
C ILE A 150 -9.17 -7.13 -12.39
N GLU A 151 -8.93 -5.88 -11.99
CA GLU A 151 -8.08 -5.56 -10.85
C GLU A 151 -8.91 -5.06 -9.66
N ALA A 152 -8.53 -5.48 -8.46
CA ALA A 152 -8.98 -4.90 -7.19
C ALA A 152 -7.71 -4.43 -6.46
N PRO A 153 -7.45 -3.12 -6.34
CA PRO A 153 -6.23 -2.65 -5.72
C PRO A 153 -6.31 -2.75 -4.19
N HIS A 154 -5.16 -2.70 -3.54
CA HIS A 154 -5.03 -2.38 -2.12
C HIS A 154 -4.00 -1.26 -1.91
N ALA A 155 -3.45 -0.71 -3.00
CA ALA A 155 -2.39 0.27 -2.94
C ALA A 155 -2.93 1.63 -2.46
N ILE A 156 -2.22 2.19 -1.48
CA ILE A 156 -2.44 3.54 -0.97
C ILE A 156 -1.35 4.42 -1.57
N ILE A 157 -1.76 5.45 -2.30
CA ILE A 157 -0.87 6.43 -2.91
C ILE A 157 -1.03 7.75 -2.16
N LEU A 158 0.09 8.25 -1.67
CA LEU A 158 0.15 9.43 -0.83
C LEU A 158 0.35 10.68 -1.67
N MET A 159 -0.25 11.78 -1.23
CA MET A 159 0.04 13.14 -1.69
C MET A 159 0.51 14.01 -0.51
N ASP A 160 1.49 14.89 -0.75
CA ASP A 160 1.91 15.93 0.20
C ASP A 160 1.06 17.20 -0.01
N ASP A 161 -0.25 17.13 0.30
CA ASP A 161 -1.16 18.27 0.26
C ASP A 161 -1.30 18.91 1.66
N ARG A 162 -0.37 19.81 1.98
CA ARG A 162 -0.29 20.49 3.29
C ARG A 162 -1.48 21.43 3.54
N GLU A 163 -2.00 22.03 2.48
CA GLU A 163 -3.13 22.98 2.55
C GLU A 163 -4.48 22.27 2.66
N LYS A 164 -4.52 20.95 2.41
CA LYS A 164 -5.72 20.12 2.51
C LYS A 164 -6.84 20.65 1.63
N ASP A 165 -6.50 21.02 0.41
CA ASP A 165 -7.41 21.69 -0.53
C ASP A 165 -7.91 20.75 -1.65
N ILE A 166 -7.48 19.48 -1.65
CA ILE A 166 -7.90 18.47 -2.62
C ILE A 166 -9.01 17.55 -2.07
N ILE A 167 -8.70 16.71 -1.08
CA ILE A 167 -9.63 15.66 -0.60
C ILE A 167 -10.58 16.19 0.47
N GLU A 168 -10.07 16.99 1.40
CA GLU A 168 -10.81 17.47 2.56
C GLU A 168 -12.02 18.35 2.18
N PRO A 169 -11.96 19.23 1.16
CA PRO A 169 -13.14 19.98 0.70
C PRO A 169 -14.20 19.09 0.04
N LEU A 170 -13.81 17.95 -0.55
CA LEU A 170 -14.77 16.96 -1.05
C LEU A 170 -15.49 16.30 0.11
N TYR A 171 -14.73 15.93 1.15
CA TYR A 171 -15.29 15.32 2.35
C TYR A 171 -16.24 16.26 3.10
N ALA A 172 -15.91 17.55 3.21
CA ALA A 172 -16.82 18.54 3.79
C ALA A 172 -18.15 18.67 3.01
N ALA A 173 -18.13 18.43 1.69
CA ALA A 173 -19.31 18.53 0.82
C ALA A 173 -20.03 17.19 0.58
N ARG A 174 -19.58 16.09 1.21
CA ARG A 174 -20.01 14.71 0.88
C ARG A 174 -21.50 14.43 1.03
N ASP A 175 -22.20 15.18 1.89
CA ASP A 175 -23.64 15.00 2.12
C ASP A 175 -24.48 15.29 0.86
N GLY A 176 -23.93 16.06 -0.09
CA GLY A 176 -24.54 16.29 -1.40
C GLY A 176 -24.17 15.27 -2.47
N PHE A 177 -23.33 14.28 -2.17
CA PHE A 177 -22.85 13.28 -3.12
C PHE A 177 -23.71 12.02 -3.09
N GLU A 178 -23.71 11.27 -4.19
CA GLU A 178 -24.40 9.98 -4.23
C GLU A 178 -23.61 8.96 -3.41
N LYS A 179 -24.21 8.45 -2.34
CA LYS A 179 -23.66 7.38 -1.52
C LYS A 179 -23.73 6.05 -2.27
N LEU A 180 -22.58 5.42 -2.48
CA LEU A 180 -22.42 4.15 -3.20
C LEU A 180 -22.49 2.94 -2.26
N TYR A 181 -21.88 3.05 -1.08
CA TYR A 181 -21.86 1.99 -0.06
C TYR A 181 -21.63 2.59 1.34
N ASP A 182 -22.13 1.89 2.37
CA ASP A 182 -22.10 2.29 3.79
C ASP A 182 -22.39 1.02 4.61
N PHE A 183 -21.35 0.36 5.12
CA PHE A 183 -21.46 -0.96 5.78
C PHE A 183 -20.23 -1.29 6.64
N GLU A 184 -20.37 -2.31 7.52
CA GLU A 184 -19.27 -2.81 8.35
C GLU A 184 -18.39 -3.80 7.58
N LEU A 185 -17.07 -3.62 7.65
CA LEU A 185 -16.14 -4.59 7.09
C LEU A 185 -16.06 -5.81 8.01
N ASN A 186 -15.94 -6.98 7.40
CA ASN A 186 -15.75 -8.23 8.14
C ASN A 186 -14.43 -8.21 8.95
N MET A 187 -14.29 -9.20 9.84
CA MET A 187 -13.05 -9.47 10.58
C MET A 187 -12.46 -8.28 11.33
N GLY A 188 -13.30 -7.33 11.77
CA GLY A 188 -12.85 -6.18 12.55
C GLY A 188 -12.25 -5.05 11.71
N GLY A 189 -12.49 -5.02 10.39
CA GLY A 189 -12.04 -3.94 9.51
C GLY A 189 -12.69 -2.57 9.75
N GLY A 190 -13.70 -2.51 10.64
CA GLY A 190 -14.43 -1.29 10.98
C GLY A 190 -15.41 -0.85 9.89
N HIS A 191 -15.95 0.36 10.05
CA HIS A 191 -16.97 0.87 9.15
C HIS A 191 -16.38 1.55 7.90
N ILE A 192 -17.05 1.40 6.74
CA ILE A 192 -16.63 2.04 5.49
C ILE A 192 -17.79 2.70 4.76
N ARG A 193 -17.53 3.87 4.19
CA ARG A 193 -18.46 4.62 3.34
C ARG A 193 -17.79 5.09 2.06
N GLY A 194 -18.58 5.14 1.00
CA GLY A 194 -18.14 5.59 -0.32
C GLY A 194 -19.16 6.47 -0.99
N TRP A 195 -18.71 7.55 -1.62
CA TRP A 195 -19.56 8.48 -2.36
C TRP A 195 -18.99 8.74 -3.75
N LEU A 196 -19.85 8.75 -4.77
CA LEU A 196 -19.47 9.19 -6.10
C LEU A 196 -19.29 10.71 -6.11
N VAL A 197 -18.08 11.15 -6.47
CA VAL A 197 -17.79 12.57 -6.61
C VAL A 197 -18.52 13.11 -7.85
N PRO A 198 -19.23 14.26 -7.75
CA PRO A 198 -19.94 14.83 -8.88
C PRO A 198 -19.00 15.22 -10.04
N ARG A 199 -19.42 14.94 -11.28
CA ARG A 199 -18.62 15.18 -12.50
C ARG A 199 -18.09 16.62 -12.62
N GLN A 200 -18.85 17.62 -12.17
CA GLN A 200 -18.42 19.01 -12.21
C GLN A 200 -17.19 19.32 -11.33
N ARG A 201 -16.83 18.44 -10.39
CA ARG A 201 -15.64 18.58 -9.53
C ARG A 201 -14.40 17.88 -10.11
N GLU A 202 -14.56 16.98 -11.08
CA GLU A 202 -13.46 16.12 -11.55
C GLU A 202 -12.29 16.92 -12.13
N GLN A 203 -12.58 17.93 -12.93
CA GLN A 203 -11.55 18.76 -13.55
C GLN A 203 -10.77 19.58 -12.50
N GLU A 204 -11.47 20.16 -11.52
CA GLU A 204 -10.86 20.88 -10.39
C GLU A 204 -9.88 19.98 -9.62
N ILE A 205 -10.29 18.75 -9.31
CA ILE A 205 -9.47 17.77 -8.58
C ILE A 205 -8.21 17.44 -9.36
N LEU A 206 -8.35 17.14 -10.67
CA LEU A 206 -7.22 16.80 -11.52
C LEU A 206 -6.22 17.96 -11.65
N ASP A 207 -6.71 19.19 -11.77
CA ASP A 207 -5.86 20.37 -11.87
C ASP A 207 -5.12 20.65 -10.55
N LYS A 208 -5.78 20.49 -9.40
CA LYS A 208 -5.14 20.64 -8.09
C LYS A 208 -4.08 19.56 -7.83
N ILE A 209 -4.38 18.30 -8.17
CA ILE A 209 -3.37 17.23 -8.08
C ILE A 209 -2.18 17.55 -8.99
N ALA A 210 -2.42 17.98 -10.24
CA ALA A 210 -1.34 18.36 -11.16
C ALA A 210 -0.51 19.55 -10.64
N ALA A 211 -1.14 20.51 -9.95
CA ALA A 211 -0.48 21.65 -9.34
C ALA A 211 0.48 21.26 -8.19
N LEU A 212 0.37 20.05 -7.63
CA LEU A 212 1.38 19.53 -6.70
C LEU A 212 2.78 19.48 -7.31
N ASN A 213 2.89 19.41 -8.65
CA ASN A 213 4.15 19.32 -9.38
C ASN A 213 4.72 20.66 -9.87
N THR A 214 4.13 21.81 -9.50
CA THR A 214 4.68 23.10 -9.99
C THR A 214 6.08 23.33 -9.44
N PRO A 215 7.02 23.85 -10.25
CA PRO A 215 8.40 24.08 -9.80
C PRO A 215 8.48 24.92 -8.51
N GLU A 216 7.62 25.92 -8.38
CA GLU A 216 7.56 26.79 -7.20
C GLU A 216 7.26 25.99 -5.93
N LEU A 217 6.22 25.14 -5.98
CA LEU A 217 5.79 24.34 -4.84
C LEU A 217 6.79 23.21 -4.51
N GLN A 218 7.42 22.64 -5.54
CA GLN A 218 8.47 21.63 -5.37
C GLN A 218 9.70 22.21 -4.66
N ILE A 219 10.17 23.39 -5.11
CA ILE A 219 11.30 24.10 -4.49
C ILE A 219 10.96 24.50 -3.05
N GLU A 220 9.75 25.00 -2.81
CA GLU A 220 9.30 25.36 -1.46
C GLU A 220 9.29 24.15 -0.52
N LYS A 221 8.71 23.03 -0.95
CA LYS A 221 8.53 21.84 -0.10
C LYS A 221 9.80 21.01 0.08
N TYR A 222 10.63 20.91 -0.96
CA TYR A 222 11.72 19.93 -1.03
C TYR A 222 13.09 20.56 -1.32
N GLY A 223 13.17 21.88 -1.50
CA GLY A 223 14.42 22.59 -1.79
C GLY A 223 14.89 22.50 -3.26
N SER A 224 14.17 21.77 -4.12
CA SER A 224 14.45 21.66 -5.56
C SER A 224 13.19 21.29 -6.35
N ASP A 225 13.20 21.52 -7.67
CA ASP A 225 12.18 20.96 -8.58
C ASP A 225 12.41 19.45 -8.75
N ALA A 226 12.02 18.71 -7.71
CA ALA A 226 12.14 17.27 -7.67
C ALA A 226 11.21 16.60 -8.67
N GLY A 227 10.12 17.23 -9.10
CA GLY A 227 9.15 16.65 -10.03
C GLY A 227 8.38 15.46 -9.45
N ILE A 228 8.15 15.42 -8.12
CA ILE A 228 7.37 14.38 -7.44
C ILE A 228 5.96 14.90 -7.14
N MET A 229 4.95 14.13 -7.52
CA MET A 229 3.54 14.42 -7.22
C MET A 229 3.00 13.50 -6.14
N LEU A 230 3.30 12.20 -6.27
CA LEU A 230 2.70 11.14 -5.49
C LEU A 230 3.78 10.15 -5.03
N ALA A 231 3.52 9.48 -3.92
CA ALA A 231 4.41 8.45 -3.38
C ALA A 231 3.61 7.21 -2.98
N VAL A 232 4.07 6.01 -3.33
CA VAL A 232 3.38 4.78 -2.93
C VAL A 232 3.57 4.57 -1.43
N GLY A 233 2.50 4.72 -0.64
CA GLY A 233 2.55 4.57 0.82
C GLY A 233 2.36 3.13 1.28
N ASP A 234 1.50 2.38 0.60
CA ASP A 234 1.30 0.95 0.83
C ASP A 234 1.00 0.24 -0.49
N GLY A 235 1.30 -1.06 -0.57
CA GLY A 235 1.11 -1.85 -1.79
C GLY A 235 2.21 -1.66 -2.85
N ASN A 236 3.44 -1.31 -2.46
CA ASN A 236 4.62 -1.14 -3.36
C ASN A 236 4.75 -2.28 -4.39
N HIS A 237 4.68 -3.54 -3.95
CA HIS A 237 4.76 -4.71 -4.84
C HIS A 237 3.60 -4.79 -5.83
N SER A 238 2.40 -4.30 -5.45
CA SER A 238 1.22 -4.30 -6.32
C SER A 238 1.37 -3.31 -7.47
N VAL A 239 1.87 -2.11 -7.17
CA VAL A 239 2.12 -1.08 -8.19
C VAL A 239 3.26 -1.48 -9.11
N ALA A 240 4.36 -2.02 -8.56
CA ALA A 240 5.45 -2.59 -9.33
C ALA A 240 5.00 -3.74 -10.24
N THR A 241 4.16 -4.66 -9.74
CA THR A 241 3.58 -5.74 -10.55
C THR A 241 2.78 -5.18 -11.73
N ALA A 242 1.93 -4.18 -11.48
CA ALA A 242 1.11 -3.57 -12.52
C ALA A 242 1.99 -2.92 -13.60
N LYS A 243 3.02 -2.17 -13.18
CA LYS A 243 4.01 -1.55 -14.08
C LYS A 243 4.74 -2.59 -14.92
N VAL A 244 5.24 -3.67 -14.32
CA VAL A 244 5.94 -4.74 -15.07
C VAL A 244 5.03 -5.38 -16.11
N CYS A 245 3.78 -5.71 -15.75
CA CYS A 245 2.83 -6.30 -16.69
C CYS A 245 2.52 -5.35 -17.86
N TYR A 246 2.30 -4.06 -17.55
CA TYR A 246 2.04 -3.06 -18.58
C TYR A 246 3.26 -2.85 -19.49
N GLU A 247 4.49 -2.74 -18.96
CA GLU A 247 5.69 -2.56 -19.78
C GLU A 247 5.94 -3.73 -20.72
N GLU A 248 5.61 -4.96 -20.31
CA GLU A 248 5.65 -6.13 -21.19
C GLU A 248 4.58 -6.04 -22.29
N LEU A 249 3.33 -5.72 -21.94
CA LEU A 249 2.26 -5.54 -22.91
C LEU A 249 2.58 -4.41 -23.91
N LYS A 250 3.07 -3.28 -23.41
CA LYS A 250 3.38 -2.05 -24.14
C LYS A 250 4.32 -2.30 -25.33
N GLN A 251 5.25 -3.24 -25.21
CA GLN A 251 6.17 -3.64 -26.29
C GLN A 251 5.45 -4.19 -27.53
N SER A 252 4.25 -4.75 -27.36
CA SER A 252 3.42 -5.27 -28.45
C SER A 252 2.40 -4.25 -29.00
N LEU A 253 2.25 -3.09 -28.36
CA LEU A 253 1.26 -2.08 -28.70
C LEU A 253 1.85 -0.95 -29.54
N THR A 254 1.09 -0.49 -30.53
CA THR A 254 1.36 0.77 -31.23
C THR A 254 1.12 1.97 -30.30
N GLY A 255 1.70 3.13 -30.61
CA GLY A 255 1.52 4.35 -29.80
C GLY A 255 0.05 4.76 -29.60
N GLU A 256 -0.81 4.53 -30.59
CA GLU A 256 -2.26 4.79 -30.46
C GLU A 256 -2.97 3.77 -29.54
N GLN A 257 -2.56 2.50 -29.59
CA GLN A 257 -3.05 1.47 -28.66
C GLN A 257 -2.60 1.75 -27.22
N GLN A 258 -1.38 2.25 -27.02
CA GLN A 258 -0.87 2.59 -25.68
C GLN A 258 -1.70 3.68 -24.99
N LYS A 259 -2.19 4.67 -25.73
CA LYS A 259 -3.02 5.77 -25.19
C LYS A 259 -4.37 5.31 -24.64
N THR A 260 -4.92 4.25 -25.21
CA THR A 260 -6.24 3.71 -24.85
C THR A 260 -6.15 2.39 -24.08
N CYS A 261 -4.94 1.87 -23.84
CA CYS A 261 -4.69 0.63 -23.12
C CYS A 261 -5.19 0.74 -21.67
N PRO A 262 -6.15 -0.08 -21.23
CA PRO A 262 -6.61 -0.06 -19.85
C PRO A 262 -5.50 -0.46 -18.87
N GLU A 263 -4.64 -1.42 -19.21
CA GLU A 263 -3.55 -1.86 -18.33
C GLU A 263 -2.49 -0.79 -18.07
N ARG A 264 -2.41 0.28 -18.88
CA ARG A 264 -1.57 1.46 -18.62
C ARG A 264 -1.89 2.13 -17.29
N TYR A 265 -3.14 2.04 -16.87
CA TYR A 265 -3.60 2.67 -15.64
C TYR A 265 -3.80 1.61 -14.56
N MET A 266 -3.63 2.02 -13.30
CA MET A 266 -3.93 1.20 -12.13
C MET A 266 -4.89 1.94 -11.21
N LEU A 267 -5.99 1.30 -10.83
CA LEU A 267 -6.88 1.81 -9.78
C LEU A 267 -6.12 1.85 -8.44
N VAL A 268 -6.24 2.94 -7.69
CA VAL A 268 -5.59 3.14 -6.39
C VAL A 268 -6.46 3.99 -5.47
N GLU A 269 -6.16 3.97 -4.17
CA GLU A 269 -6.71 4.94 -3.22
C GLU A 269 -5.68 6.05 -2.99
N LEU A 270 -5.99 7.26 -3.46
CA LEU A 270 -5.19 8.45 -3.13
C LEU A 270 -5.54 8.92 -1.72
N VAL A 271 -4.54 9.21 -0.89
CA VAL A 271 -4.72 9.69 0.48
C VAL A 271 -3.79 10.86 0.73
N ASN A 272 -4.30 11.89 1.41
CA ASN A 272 -3.46 12.98 1.87
C ASN A 272 -2.61 12.56 3.07
N LEU A 273 -1.29 12.72 2.96
CA LEU A 273 -0.33 12.45 4.03
C LEU A 273 -0.66 13.22 5.32
N HIS A 274 -1.26 14.41 5.18
CA HIS A 274 -1.63 15.29 6.29
C HIS A 274 -3.07 15.08 6.79
N GLY A 275 -3.80 14.14 6.19
CA GLY A 275 -5.15 13.77 6.57
C GLY A 275 -5.24 13.06 7.94
N GLY A 276 -6.48 12.86 8.39
CA GLY A 276 -6.82 12.03 9.56
C GLY A 276 -6.61 10.54 9.29
N GLY A 277 -6.53 9.72 10.34
CA GLY A 277 -6.39 8.27 10.23
C GLY A 277 -5.11 7.79 9.51
N MET A 278 -4.06 8.61 9.53
CA MET A 278 -2.80 8.42 8.80
C MET A 278 -1.60 8.31 9.74
N GLU A 279 -1.63 7.34 10.65
CA GLU A 279 -0.56 7.07 11.61
C GLU A 279 0.53 6.18 11.01
N PHE A 280 1.79 6.56 11.23
CA PHE A 280 2.96 5.77 10.86
C PHE A 280 3.48 5.07 12.10
N SER A 281 3.43 3.75 12.10
CA SER A 281 3.98 2.92 13.18
C SER A 281 5.31 2.31 12.73
N PRO A 282 6.35 2.29 13.58
CA PRO A 282 7.55 1.53 13.30
C PRO A 282 7.22 0.04 13.16
N ILE A 283 8.02 -0.67 12.37
CA ILE A 283 7.97 -2.14 12.35
C ILE A 283 9.21 -2.61 13.08
N HIS A 284 9.06 -3.26 14.23
CA HIS A 284 10.14 -3.79 15.05
C HIS A 284 10.69 -5.12 14.51
N ARG A 285 11.85 -5.55 15.00
CA ARG A 285 12.47 -6.84 14.59
C ARG A 285 12.53 -7.78 15.78
N TYR A 286 11.97 -8.97 15.64
CA TYR A 286 12.02 -10.01 16.64
C TYR A 286 12.86 -11.19 16.15
N PHE A 287 13.87 -11.53 16.94
CA PHE A 287 14.78 -12.64 16.71
C PHE A 287 14.41 -13.73 17.70
N LYS A 288 14.02 -14.91 17.19
CA LYS A 288 13.61 -16.05 18.02
C LYS A 288 14.73 -16.56 18.94
N VAL A 289 15.98 -16.26 18.61
CA VAL A 289 17.18 -16.63 19.37
C VAL A 289 18.01 -15.37 19.61
N ARG A 290 18.47 -15.19 20.85
CA ARG A 290 19.42 -14.13 21.21
C ARG A 290 20.80 -14.43 20.62
N ASP A 291 21.39 -13.42 19.99
CA ASP A 291 22.75 -13.48 19.45
C ASP A 291 23.57 -12.27 19.93
N ASP A 292 24.42 -12.50 20.95
CA ASP A 292 25.27 -11.46 21.53
C ASP A 292 26.39 -11.02 20.57
N GLU A 293 26.83 -11.87 19.65
CA GLU A 293 27.83 -11.49 18.63
C GLU A 293 27.21 -10.51 17.64
N PHE A 294 25.96 -10.73 17.24
CA PHE A 294 25.25 -9.78 16.39
C PHE A 294 25.02 -8.43 17.10
N VAL A 295 24.66 -8.43 18.39
CA VAL A 295 24.57 -7.19 19.18
C VAL A 295 25.91 -6.47 19.24
N ALA A 296 27.01 -7.19 19.42
CA ALA A 296 28.36 -6.60 19.37
C ALA A 296 28.68 -6.01 17.99
N LYS A 297 28.30 -6.70 16.90
CA LYS A 297 28.42 -6.19 15.52
C LYS A 297 27.60 -4.90 15.32
N LEU A 298 26.38 -4.83 15.85
CA LEU A 298 25.55 -3.61 15.83
C LEU A 298 26.24 -2.45 16.55
N LYS A 299 26.72 -2.68 17.78
CA LYS A 299 27.44 -1.67 18.59
C LYS A 299 28.69 -1.15 17.92
N ALA A 300 29.42 -2.01 17.20
CA ALA A 300 30.64 -1.64 16.49
C ALA A 300 30.37 -0.88 15.18
N SER A 301 29.23 -1.15 14.52
CA SER A 301 28.91 -0.61 13.20
C SER A 301 28.09 0.68 13.25
N LEU A 302 27.19 0.80 14.22
CA LEU A 302 26.32 1.98 14.35
C LEU A 302 27.05 3.14 15.04
N TYR A 303 26.71 4.35 14.61
CA TYR A 303 27.35 5.60 15.03
C TYR A 303 26.28 6.69 15.29
N GLY A 304 26.69 7.84 15.82
CA GLY A 304 25.79 8.96 16.14
C GLY A 304 25.34 8.97 17.59
N ASP A 305 24.46 9.91 17.91
CA ASP A 305 24.00 10.20 19.27
C ASP A 305 22.55 9.74 19.52
N GLY A 306 21.89 9.17 18.50
CA GLY A 306 20.62 8.48 18.65
C GLY A 306 20.75 7.22 19.51
N ARG A 307 19.61 6.76 20.02
CA ARG A 307 19.53 5.61 20.93
C ARG A 307 18.62 4.53 20.37
N LEU A 308 19.20 3.40 19.98
CA LEU A 308 18.48 2.20 19.58
C LEU A 308 18.28 1.29 20.78
N LYS A 309 17.02 0.95 21.08
CA LYS A 309 16.69 0.02 22.17
C LYS A 309 16.75 -1.43 21.68
N ILE A 310 17.48 -2.25 22.42
CA ILE A 310 17.52 -3.71 22.28
C ILE A 310 16.87 -4.34 23.52
N MET A 311 15.94 -5.27 23.31
CA MET A 311 15.18 -5.96 24.35
C MET A 311 15.63 -7.42 24.47
N TYR A 312 15.70 -7.91 25.70
CA TYR A 312 15.95 -9.30 26.03
C TYR A 312 14.98 -9.75 27.14
N LYS A 313 14.98 -11.05 27.42
CA LYS A 313 14.26 -11.58 28.58
C LYS A 313 14.80 -10.95 29.87
N GLY A 314 13.93 -10.27 30.61
CA GLY A 314 14.28 -9.66 31.89
C GLY A 314 15.15 -8.40 31.84
N GLY A 315 15.39 -7.80 30.66
CA GLY A 315 16.18 -6.57 30.56
C GLY A 315 16.14 -5.88 29.20
N GLU A 316 16.62 -4.63 29.15
CA GLU A 316 16.83 -3.87 27.93
C GLU A 316 18.17 -3.13 27.98
N GLU A 317 18.74 -2.84 26.81
CA GLU A 317 19.90 -1.96 26.69
C GLU A 317 19.72 -0.97 25.54
N TYR A 318 20.54 0.09 25.54
CA TYR A 318 20.55 1.09 24.48
C TYR A 318 21.92 1.13 23.82
N ILE A 319 21.94 1.12 22.49
CA ILE A 319 23.13 1.27 21.68
C ILE A 319 23.02 2.53 20.81
N LYS A 320 24.16 3.02 20.31
CA LYS A 320 24.19 4.21 19.45
C LYS A 320 23.53 3.92 18.09
N CYS A 321 22.90 4.92 17.51
CA CYS A 321 22.44 4.90 16.11
C CYS A 321 22.38 6.34 15.56
N PRO A 322 22.24 6.50 14.23
CA PRO A 322 22.00 7.82 13.65
C PRO A 322 20.78 8.50 14.29
N GLU A 323 20.81 9.82 14.45
CA GLU A 323 19.66 10.58 14.99
C GLU A 323 18.51 10.67 14.00
N ASN A 324 18.82 10.80 12.69
CA ASN A 324 17.80 10.79 11.65
C ASN A 324 17.19 9.38 11.53
N ALA A 325 15.88 9.28 11.77
CA ALA A 325 15.17 8.00 11.77
C ALA A 325 15.31 7.23 10.46
N GLY A 326 15.20 7.89 9.31
CA GLY A 326 15.35 7.25 8.00
C GLY A 326 16.75 6.67 7.81
N THR A 327 17.80 7.41 8.16
CA THR A 327 19.19 6.90 8.12
C THR A 327 19.40 5.74 9.09
N ALA A 328 18.88 5.85 10.31
CA ALA A 328 19.01 4.80 11.31
C ALA A 328 18.32 3.51 10.86
N ILE A 329 17.09 3.60 10.34
CA ILE A 329 16.35 2.47 9.79
C ILE A 329 17.14 1.80 8.66
N THR A 330 17.71 2.58 7.73
CA THR A 330 18.52 2.06 6.63
C THR A 330 19.76 1.29 7.13
N GLU A 331 20.54 1.87 8.04
CA GLU A 331 21.75 1.20 8.56
C GLU A 331 21.42 -0.05 9.38
N ILE A 332 20.39 0.01 10.22
CA ILE A 332 19.95 -1.15 11.02
C ILE A 332 19.47 -2.26 10.08
N GLN A 333 18.62 -1.94 9.10
CA GLN A 333 18.08 -2.94 8.17
C GLN A 333 19.18 -3.57 7.32
N ARG A 334 20.19 -2.80 6.90
CA ARG A 334 21.39 -3.33 6.21
C ARG A 334 22.14 -4.36 7.05
N LEU A 335 22.32 -4.09 8.34
CA LEU A 335 23.01 -5.01 9.26
C LEU A 335 22.16 -6.27 9.54
N VAL A 336 20.85 -6.11 9.70
CA VAL A 336 19.90 -7.22 9.86
C VAL A 336 19.90 -8.13 8.64
N GLU A 337 19.89 -7.58 7.43
CA GLU A 337 19.93 -8.38 6.20
C GLU A 337 21.25 -9.11 6.01
N ALA A 338 22.37 -8.46 6.34
CA ALA A 338 23.67 -9.11 6.34
C ALA A 338 23.69 -10.31 7.31
N TYR A 339 23.11 -10.14 8.50
CA TYR A 339 22.99 -11.20 9.50
C TYR A 339 22.11 -12.37 9.03
N ILE A 340 20.92 -12.10 8.48
CA ILE A 340 20.05 -13.15 7.90
C ILE A 340 20.82 -13.94 6.83
N LYS A 341 21.56 -13.23 5.96
CA LYS A 341 22.33 -13.86 4.88
C LYS A 341 23.50 -14.72 5.38
N GLU A 342 24.16 -14.29 6.46
CA GLU A 342 25.29 -15.00 7.06
C GLU A 342 24.85 -16.26 7.84
N THR A 343 23.72 -16.18 8.55
CA THR A 343 23.30 -17.19 9.52
C THR A 343 22.13 -18.06 9.07
N GLY A 344 21.34 -17.60 8.11
CA GLY A 344 20.06 -18.20 7.76
C GLY A 344 18.96 -17.97 8.79
N ALA A 345 19.13 -17.02 9.72
CA ALA A 345 18.15 -16.73 10.76
C ALA A 345 16.82 -16.23 10.19
N GLU A 346 15.72 -16.72 10.75
CA GLU A 346 14.38 -16.18 10.52
C GLU A 346 14.07 -15.09 11.55
N ILE A 347 13.61 -13.94 11.06
CA ILE A 347 13.26 -12.77 11.87
C ILE A 347 11.80 -12.43 11.60
N ASP A 348 11.05 -12.20 12.68
CA ASP A 348 9.65 -11.77 12.59
C ASP A 348 9.57 -10.24 12.69
N TYR A 349 8.54 -9.68 12.06
CA TYR A 349 8.27 -8.25 11.98
C TYR A 349 7.07 -7.93 12.86
N VAL A 350 7.24 -7.05 13.84
CA VAL A 350 6.25 -6.79 14.89
C VAL A 350 5.86 -5.31 14.91
N HIS A 351 4.56 -4.99 14.95
CA HIS A 351 4.06 -3.61 14.86
C HIS A 351 3.92 -2.88 16.21
N ASP A 352 3.95 -3.62 17.32
CA ASP A 352 3.75 -3.07 18.67
C ASP A 352 4.89 -3.47 19.63
N VAL A 353 5.32 -2.53 20.48
CA VAL A 353 6.42 -2.73 21.42
C VAL A 353 6.04 -3.71 22.55
N ILE A 354 4.78 -3.71 22.99
CA ILE A 354 4.31 -4.61 24.05
C ILE A 354 4.32 -6.05 23.52
N HIS A 355 3.80 -6.28 22.32
CA HIS A 355 3.84 -7.58 21.67
C HIS A 355 5.27 -8.05 21.41
N LEU A 356 6.17 -7.15 20.99
CA LEU A 356 7.60 -7.47 20.86
C LEU A 356 8.18 -7.98 22.20
N LYS A 357 7.86 -7.29 23.31
CA LYS A 357 8.33 -7.68 24.64
C LYS A 357 7.79 -9.06 25.06
N GLU A 358 6.51 -9.32 24.81
CA GLU A 358 5.91 -10.64 25.09
C GLU A 358 6.58 -11.76 24.29
N CYS A 359 6.88 -11.54 23.01
CA CYS A 359 7.58 -12.50 22.17
C CYS A 359 8.99 -12.79 22.70
N VAL A 360 9.74 -11.74 23.05
CA VAL A 360 11.08 -11.84 23.64
C VAL A 360 11.07 -12.62 24.96
N ASP A 361 10.10 -12.35 25.84
CA ASP A 361 10.02 -13.03 27.14
C ASP A 361 9.66 -14.52 27.03
N LYS A 362 8.83 -14.88 26.05
CA LYS A 362 8.37 -16.26 25.82
C LYS A 362 9.48 -17.17 25.29
N SER A 363 10.32 -16.68 24.39
CA SER A 363 11.32 -17.49 23.68
C SER A 363 12.75 -17.35 24.20
N ASP A 364 13.02 -16.39 25.09
CA ASP A 364 14.39 -15.95 25.41
C ASP A 364 15.15 -15.41 24.17
N GLY A 365 14.40 -14.80 23.26
CA GLY A 365 14.91 -14.17 22.04
C GLY A 365 15.45 -12.76 22.26
N MET A 366 15.58 -12.01 21.16
CA MET A 366 16.01 -10.61 21.14
C MET A 366 15.05 -9.75 20.33
N GLY A 367 14.77 -8.53 20.79
CA GLY A 367 13.96 -7.55 20.06
C GLY A 367 14.74 -6.28 19.75
N ILE A 368 14.57 -5.73 18.55
CA ILE A 368 15.05 -4.39 18.18
C ILE A 368 13.86 -3.46 18.02
N VAL A 369 13.77 -2.44 18.87
CA VAL A 369 12.74 -1.41 18.76
C VAL A 369 13.19 -0.37 17.74
N MET A 370 12.68 -0.51 16.52
CA MET A 370 13.03 0.35 15.40
C MET A 370 12.63 1.83 15.63
N PRO A 371 13.43 2.80 15.12
CA PRO A 371 13.12 4.23 15.19
C PRO A 371 11.77 4.56 14.54
N ALA A 372 11.05 5.54 15.11
CA ALA A 372 9.82 6.06 14.52
C ALA A 372 10.14 7.04 13.39
N PHE A 373 9.69 6.71 12.18
CA PHE A 373 9.80 7.57 11.01
C PHE A 373 8.58 8.49 10.93
N SER A 374 8.81 9.80 10.92
CA SER A 374 7.73 10.78 10.82
C SER A 374 7.14 10.78 9.41
N ARG A 375 5.81 10.67 9.30
CA ARG A 375 5.11 10.76 8.02
C ARG A 375 5.44 12.05 7.26
N SER A 376 5.62 13.17 7.96
CA SER A 376 5.94 14.48 7.36
C SER A 376 7.31 14.51 6.68
N ASP A 377 8.22 13.60 7.05
CA ASP A 377 9.55 13.52 6.47
C ASP A 377 9.58 12.67 5.19
N LEU A 378 8.49 11.95 4.87
CA LEU A 378 8.46 10.93 3.82
C LEU A 378 8.84 11.47 2.44
N PHE A 379 8.15 12.51 1.97
CA PHE A 379 8.43 13.07 0.65
C PHE A 379 9.84 13.68 0.59
N GLY A 380 10.24 14.40 1.64
CA GLY A 380 11.59 14.95 1.74
C GLY A 380 12.67 13.86 1.70
N TYR A 381 12.44 12.72 2.35
CA TYR A 381 13.34 11.58 2.31
C TYR A 381 13.38 10.94 0.91
N VAL A 382 12.23 10.68 0.29
CA VAL A 382 12.15 10.11 -1.06
C VAL A 382 12.82 10.99 -2.11
N VAL A 383 12.73 12.32 -1.96
CA VAL A 383 13.39 13.27 -2.85
C VAL A 383 14.90 13.30 -2.65
N ASN A 384 15.35 13.41 -1.40
CA ASN A 384 16.76 13.73 -1.09
C ASN A 384 17.65 12.50 -0.88
N VAL A 385 17.06 11.36 -0.53
CA VAL A 385 17.77 10.11 -0.19
C VAL A 385 17.36 8.97 -1.14
N GLY A 386 16.06 8.88 -1.46
CA GLY A 386 15.46 7.81 -2.23
C GLY A 386 14.59 6.91 -1.36
N ASN A 387 14.54 5.63 -1.69
CA ASN A 387 13.64 4.70 -0.99
C ASN A 387 14.16 4.35 0.41
N LEU A 388 13.23 4.22 1.35
CA LEU A 388 13.46 3.52 2.62
C LEU A 388 13.65 2.03 2.35
N PRO A 389 14.35 1.29 3.23
CA PRO A 389 14.41 -0.14 3.08
C PRO A 389 13.03 -0.76 3.39
N LYS A 390 12.83 -2.01 2.98
CA LYS A 390 11.55 -2.72 3.23
C LYS A 390 11.17 -2.74 4.71
N LYS A 391 9.87 -2.67 4.97
CA LYS A 391 9.31 -2.78 6.33
C LYS A 391 9.88 -1.68 7.24
N ALA A 392 10.01 -0.46 6.71
CA ALA A 392 10.49 0.69 7.46
C ALA A 392 9.39 1.26 8.37
N PHE A 393 8.17 1.34 7.85
CA PHE A 393 6.99 1.82 8.58
C PHE A 393 5.73 1.06 8.14
N SER A 394 4.69 1.15 8.94
CA SER A 394 3.34 0.69 8.60
C SER A 394 2.38 1.86 8.67
N ILE A 395 1.45 1.93 7.71
CA ILE A 395 0.29 2.83 7.78
C ILE A 395 -0.87 2.09 8.44
N GLY A 396 -1.15 2.42 9.70
CA GLY A 396 -2.14 1.72 10.53
C GLY A 396 -1.79 0.27 10.90
N GLU A 397 -2.61 -0.30 11.77
CA GLU A 397 -2.57 -1.71 12.19
C GLU A 397 -3.04 -2.67 11.09
N ALA A 398 -2.80 -3.97 11.26
CA ALA A 398 -3.11 -4.99 10.26
C ALA A 398 -4.60 -5.00 9.84
N GLU A 399 -5.53 -4.89 10.80
CA GLU A 399 -6.98 -4.83 10.56
C GLU A 399 -7.42 -3.53 9.88
N GLN A 400 -6.62 -2.47 10.00
CA GLN A 400 -6.89 -1.13 9.47
C GLN A 400 -6.37 -0.93 8.03
N LYS A 401 -5.77 -1.98 7.48
CA LYS A 401 -5.30 -2.03 6.09
C LYS A 401 -6.46 -1.99 5.11
N ARG A 402 -6.14 -1.68 3.87
CA ARG A 402 -7.15 -1.54 2.82
C ARG A 402 -7.81 -2.89 2.51
N TYR A 403 -9.13 -2.87 2.34
CA TYR A 403 -9.89 -4.01 1.83
C TYR A 403 -10.05 -3.88 0.31
N TYR A 404 -9.91 -4.99 -0.41
CA TYR A 404 -10.36 -5.12 -1.80
C TYR A 404 -11.88 -4.98 -1.83
N LEU A 405 -12.36 -3.91 -2.47
CA LEU A 405 -13.77 -3.58 -2.55
C LEU A 405 -14.11 -3.08 -3.95
N GLU A 406 -13.54 -1.95 -4.34
CA GLU A 406 -13.68 -1.37 -5.68
C GLU A 406 -12.81 -2.14 -6.65
N CYS A 407 -13.40 -2.47 -7.79
CA CYS A 407 -12.73 -3.19 -8.86
C CYS A 407 -12.67 -2.34 -10.13
N ARG A 408 -11.87 -2.76 -11.11
CA ARG A 408 -11.82 -2.13 -12.43
C ARG A 408 -11.51 -3.18 -13.49
N LYS A 409 -12.11 -3.06 -14.68
CA LYS A 409 -11.71 -3.86 -15.85
C LYS A 409 -10.36 -3.39 -16.36
N ILE A 410 -9.48 -4.34 -16.63
CA ILE A 410 -8.14 -4.07 -17.16
C ILE A 410 -7.92 -4.65 -18.57
N LYS A 411 -8.91 -5.37 -19.11
CA LYS A 411 -8.87 -5.96 -20.45
C LYS A 411 -10.16 -5.74 -21.21
#